data_AF-A0A3N7HPP9-F1
#
_entry.id   AF-A0A3N7HPP9-F1
#
_cell.length_a   1.000
_cell.length_b   1.000
_cell.length_c   1.000
_cell.angle_alpha   90.00
_cell.angle_beta   90.00
_cell.angle_gamma   90.00
#
_symmetry.space_group_name_H-M   'P 1'
#
loop_
_entity.id
_entity.type
_entity.pdbx_description
1 polymer ?
#
loop_
_entity_poly.entity_id
_entity_poly.type
_entity_poly.pdbx_seq_one_letter_code
_entity_poly.pdbx_strand_id
1 'polypeptide(L)'
;MLAAFAVWGLVLIRLDYRTGEMAGSFLHRPLLIFHEAGHVIFMPFGEWMTVFGGSLMQCLMPVVMGAALLWKNRDPFGASIGLWLLGVSLLDLAPYVYDALDPQLILLSGATGEEGGHDWIYLLRSVGLLKRAHGLGQMVYLLGVGVIALALGWGAELLRRQHAHLKRAPR
;
A
#
# COMPACT_ATOMS: atom_id res chain seq x y z
N MET A 1 11.14 -17.74 4.99
CA MET A 1 10.24 -16.86 4.22
C MET A 1 9.78 -15.66 5.03
N LEU A 2 9.06 -15.82 6.16
CA LEU A 2 8.55 -14.67 6.94
C LEU A 2 9.64 -13.66 7.37
N ALA A 3 10.82 -14.15 7.78
CA ALA A 3 11.94 -13.28 8.13
C ALA A 3 12.39 -12.36 6.97
N ALA A 4 12.32 -12.84 5.72
CA ALA A 4 12.64 -12.02 4.55
C ALA A 4 11.63 -10.89 4.37
N PHE A 5 10.33 -11.17 4.51
CA PHE A 5 9.28 -10.15 4.50
C PHE A 5 9.39 -9.16 5.67
N ALA A 6 9.83 -9.62 6.84
CA ALA A 6 10.07 -8.75 7.99
C ALA A 6 11.24 -7.79 7.71
N VAL A 7 12.37 -8.30 7.23
CA VAL A 7 13.53 -7.47 6.85
C VAL A 7 13.16 -6.51 5.73
N TRP A 8 12.46 -6.97 4.70
CA TRP A 8 12.07 -6.10 3.58
C TRP A 8 11.07 -5.03 4.00
N GLY A 9 10.05 -5.40 4.79
CA GLY A 9 9.10 -4.42 5.35
C GLY A 9 9.82 -3.38 6.19
N LEU A 10 10.79 -3.78 7.01
CA LEU A 10 11.62 -2.88 7.79
C LEU A 10 12.52 -1.96 6.94
N VAL A 11 12.98 -2.40 5.77
CA VAL A 11 13.70 -1.53 4.82
C VAL A 11 12.74 -0.49 4.25
N LEU A 12 11.56 -0.89 3.81
CA LEU A 12 10.55 0.00 3.21
C LEU A 12 10.01 1.01 4.22
N ILE A 13 9.76 0.60 5.47
CA ILE A 13 9.32 1.49 6.56
C ILE A 13 10.34 2.59 6.85
N ARG A 14 11.63 2.35 6.62
CA ARG A 14 12.70 3.32 6.88
C ARG A 14 12.86 4.37 5.78
N LEU A 15 12.29 4.15 4.60
CA LEU A 15 12.28 5.16 3.55
C LEU A 15 11.45 6.36 4.02
N ASP A 16 11.95 7.58 3.78
CA ASP A 16 11.26 8.77 4.26
C ASP A 16 10.01 9.03 3.42
N TYR A 17 8.84 8.82 4.02
CA TYR A 17 7.53 9.03 3.38
C TYR A 17 7.27 10.48 2.98
N ARG A 18 8.08 11.43 3.46
CA ARG A 18 7.98 12.86 3.12
C ARG A 18 8.72 13.18 1.81
N THR A 19 9.36 12.19 1.21
CA THR A 19 10.19 12.31 0.01
C THR A 19 9.79 11.25 -1.03
N GLY A 20 10.37 11.36 -2.23
CA GLY A 20 10.19 10.38 -3.30
C GLY A 20 11.01 9.09 -3.18
N GLU A 21 11.69 8.82 -2.07
CA GLU A 21 12.55 7.63 -1.92
C GLU A 21 11.84 6.32 -2.25
N MET A 22 10.56 6.21 -1.89
CA MET A 22 9.74 5.02 -2.14
C MET A 22 9.60 4.69 -3.63
N ALA A 23 9.66 5.71 -4.51
CA ALA A 23 9.58 5.53 -5.96
C ALA A 23 10.76 4.73 -6.54
N GLY A 24 11.90 4.72 -5.83
CA GLY A 24 13.07 3.90 -6.18
C GLY A 24 12.92 2.42 -5.79
N SER A 25 11.89 2.06 -5.02
CA SER A 25 11.69 0.69 -4.58
C SER A 25 11.21 -0.22 -5.73
N PHE A 26 11.58 -1.49 -5.67
CA PHE A 26 11.12 -2.49 -6.65
C PHE A 26 9.59 -2.60 -6.69
N LEU A 27 8.91 -2.47 -5.54
CA LEU A 27 7.47 -2.65 -5.42
C LEU A 27 6.66 -1.46 -5.93
N HIS A 28 7.25 -0.27 -6.00
CA HIS A 28 6.57 0.92 -6.52
C HIS A 28 6.03 0.69 -7.95
N ARG A 29 6.85 0.17 -8.87
CA ARG A 29 6.46 0.00 -10.27
C ARG A 29 5.27 -0.95 -10.48
N PRO A 30 5.24 -2.17 -9.90
CA PRO A 30 4.05 -3.01 -9.95
C PRO A 30 2.82 -2.34 -9.34
N LEU A 31 2.95 -1.67 -8.19
CA LEU A 31 1.84 -0.99 -7.53
C LEU A 31 1.26 0.14 -8.40
N LEU A 32 2.14 0.89 -9.05
CA LEU A 32 1.79 1.95 -9.97
C LEU A 32 1.00 1.44 -11.19
N ILE A 33 1.31 0.24 -11.71
CA ILE A 33 0.48 -0.36 -12.78
C ILE A 33 -0.97 -0.58 -12.30
N PHE A 34 -1.16 -1.05 -11.07
CA PHE A 34 -2.50 -1.21 -10.50
C PHE A 34 -3.16 0.13 -10.19
N HIS A 35 -2.38 1.16 -9.87
CA HIS A 35 -2.85 2.53 -9.73
C HIS A 35 -3.43 3.02 -11.06
N GLU A 36 -2.66 2.98 -12.15
CA GLU A 36 -3.13 3.43 -13.46
C GLU A 36 -4.35 2.61 -13.96
N ALA A 37 -4.33 1.30 -13.73
CA ALA A 37 -5.48 0.45 -14.04
C ALA A 37 -6.73 0.86 -13.24
N GLY A 38 -6.55 1.33 -12.01
CA GLY A 38 -7.63 1.84 -11.18
C GLY A 38 -8.37 3.01 -11.81
N HIS A 39 -7.66 3.99 -12.37
CA HIS A 39 -8.31 5.10 -13.07
C HIS A 39 -9.24 4.59 -14.19
N VAL A 40 -8.78 3.64 -14.99
CA VAL A 40 -9.57 3.07 -16.09
C VAL A 40 -10.77 2.27 -15.58
N ILE A 41 -10.56 1.40 -14.58
CA ILE A 41 -11.60 0.54 -14.01
C ILE A 41 -12.71 1.37 -13.37
N PHE A 42 -12.36 2.46 -12.69
CA PHE A 42 -13.30 3.29 -11.96
C PHE A 42 -13.87 4.47 -12.78
N MET A 43 -13.45 4.62 -14.04
CA MET A 43 -13.97 5.62 -14.97
C MET A 43 -15.51 5.68 -15.08
N PRO A 44 -16.24 4.54 -15.11
CA PRO A 44 -17.71 4.58 -15.22
C PRO A 44 -18.42 5.24 -14.03
N PHE A 45 -17.73 5.47 -12.91
CA PHE A 45 -18.31 6.04 -11.68
C PHE A 45 -18.07 7.55 -11.55
N GLY A 46 -17.63 8.22 -12.63
CA GLY A 46 -17.42 9.66 -12.70
C GLY A 46 -16.00 10.09 -12.34
N GLU A 47 -15.68 11.36 -12.60
CA GLU A 47 -14.32 11.91 -12.51
C GLU A 47 -13.69 11.70 -11.13
N TRP A 48 -14.40 12.06 -10.05
CA TRP A 48 -13.87 11.91 -8.71
C TRP A 48 -13.48 10.47 -8.39
N MET A 49 -14.32 9.51 -8.78
CA MET A 49 -14.07 8.10 -8.59
C MET A 49 -13.00 7.57 -9.54
N THR A 50 -12.85 8.14 -10.73
CA THR A 50 -11.75 7.86 -11.66
C THR A 50 -10.43 8.20 -10.98
N VAL A 51 -10.30 9.43 -10.47
CA VAL A 51 -9.08 9.94 -9.81
C VAL A 51 -8.80 9.15 -8.52
N PHE A 52 -9.80 8.95 -7.65
CA PHE A 52 -9.63 8.13 -6.44
C PHE A 52 -9.36 6.66 -6.75
N GLY A 53 -9.86 6.19 -7.89
CA GLY A 53 -9.80 4.81 -8.36
C GLY A 53 -8.38 4.26 -8.44
N GLY A 54 -7.39 5.09 -8.75
CA GLY A 54 -5.99 4.65 -8.80
C GLY A 54 -5.48 4.21 -7.42
N SER A 55 -5.57 5.11 -6.44
CA SER A 55 -5.20 4.81 -5.05
C SER A 55 -6.04 3.67 -4.46
N LEU A 56 -7.33 3.62 -4.82
CA LEU A 56 -8.24 2.56 -4.39
C LEU A 56 -7.83 1.20 -4.93
N MET A 57 -7.53 1.08 -6.22
CA MET A 57 -7.15 -0.18 -6.85
C MET A 57 -5.79 -0.69 -6.37
N GLN A 58 -4.82 0.22 -6.15
CA GLN A 58 -3.52 -0.07 -5.54
C GLN A 58 -3.67 -0.74 -4.15
N CYS A 59 -4.69 -0.38 -3.38
CA CYS A 59 -5.00 -1.00 -2.08
C CYS A 59 -5.94 -2.21 -2.19
N LEU A 60 -6.88 -2.20 -3.14
CA LEU A 60 -7.87 -3.27 -3.30
C LEU A 60 -7.23 -4.56 -3.82
N MET A 61 -6.28 -4.47 -4.74
CA MET A 61 -5.56 -5.62 -5.29
C MET A 61 -4.99 -6.56 -4.21
N PRO A 62 -4.16 -6.09 -3.24
CA PRO A 62 -3.62 -6.98 -2.23
C PRO A 62 -4.69 -7.55 -1.29
N VAL A 63 -5.77 -6.80 -1.03
CA VAL A 63 -6.93 -7.31 -0.26
C VAL A 63 -7.59 -8.48 -0.98
N VAL A 64 -7.87 -8.34 -2.28
CA VAL A 64 -8.48 -9.39 -3.11
C VAL A 64 -7.56 -10.61 -3.18
N MET A 65 -6.25 -10.42 -3.38
CA MET A 65 -5.28 -11.51 -3.38
C MET A 65 -5.24 -12.23 -2.03
N GLY A 66 -5.15 -11.50 -0.92
CA GLY A 66 -5.14 -12.07 0.43
C GLY A 66 -6.43 -12.84 0.75
N ALA A 67 -7.59 -12.30 0.37
CA ALA A 67 -8.88 -12.95 0.53
C ALA A 67 -9.00 -14.24 -0.29
N ALA A 68 -8.53 -14.23 -1.54
CA ALA A 68 -8.50 -15.43 -2.38
C ALA A 68 -7.61 -16.51 -1.78
N LEU A 69 -6.41 -16.16 -1.31
CA LEU A 69 -5.51 -17.10 -0.63
C LEU A 69 -6.15 -17.70 0.63
N LEU A 70 -6.81 -16.87 1.44
CA LEU A 70 -7.46 -17.31 2.67
C LEU A 70 -8.64 -18.27 2.41
N TRP A 71 -9.58 -17.86 1.55
CA TRP A 71 -10.86 -18.57 1.43
C TRP A 71 -10.86 -19.66 0.37
N LYS A 72 -10.25 -19.38 -0.79
CA LYS A 72 -10.22 -20.32 -1.92
C LYS A 72 -9.09 -21.32 -1.77
N ASN A 73 -7.88 -20.85 -1.46
CA ASN A 73 -6.71 -21.72 -1.37
C ASN A 73 -6.49 -22.30 0.02
N ARG A 74 -7.23 -21.81 1.04
CA ARG A 74 -7.07 -22.20 2.45
C ARG A 74 -5.62 -22.02 2.94
N ASP A 75 -4.96 -20.98 2.43
CA ASP A 75 -3.58 -20.60 2.77
C ASP A 75 -3.57 -19.32 3.63
N PRO A 76 -3.70 -19.46 4.97
CA PRO A 76 -3.66 -18.32 5.87
C PRO A 76 -2.28 -17.66 5.93
N PHE A 77 -1.20 -18.39 5.64
CA PHE A 77 0.12 -17.80 5.59
C PHE A 77 0.26 -16.88 4.37
N GLY A 78 -0.13 -17.35 3.18
CA GLY A 78 -0.20 -16.53 1.98
C GLY A 78 -1.12 -15.32 2.15
N ALA A 79 -2.26 -15.49 2.83
CA ALA A 79 -3.14 -14.36 3.16
C ALA A 79 -2.46 -13.31 4.04
N SER A 80 -1.63 -13.72 5.01
CA SER A 80 -0.83 -12.78 5.82
C SER A 80 0.18 -12.00 4.95
N ILE A 81 0.74 -12.62 3.91
CA ILE A 81 1.61 -11.91 2.94
C ILE A 81 0.80 -10.96 2.04
N GLY A 82 -0.43 -11.31 1.67
CA GLY A 82 -1.35 -10.38 1.00
C GLY A 82 -1.64 -9.14 1.86
N LEU A 83 -1.86 -9.33 3.17
CA LEU A 83 -2.02 -8.23 4.11
C LEU A 83 -0.73 -7.40 4.26
N TRP A 84 0.44 -8.04 4.24
CA TRP A 84 1.73 -7.34 4.21
C TRP A 84 1.85 -6.45 2.96
N LEU A 85 1.44 -6.95 1.80
CA LEU A 85 1.46 -6.19 0.55
C LEU A 85 0.49 -5.00 0.59
N LEU A 86 -0.68 -5.13 1.23
CA LEU A 86 -1.56 -3.98 1.49
C LEU A 86 -0.85 -2.90 2.33
N GLY A 87 -0.14 -3.32 3.38
CA GLY A 87 0.63 -2.39 4.20
C GLY A 87 1.70 -1.67 3.39
N VAL A 88 2.41 -2.37 2.49
CA VAL A 88 3.36 -1.74 1.55
C VAL A 88 2.66 -0.81 0.56
N SER A 89 1.50 -1.18 0.02
CA SER A 89 0.70 -0.29 -0.84
C SER A 89 0.38 1.03 -0.15
N LEU A 90 0.08 1.01 1.15
CA LEU A 90 -0.16 2.22 1.94
C LEU A 90 1.13 3.03 2.18
N LEU A 91 2.26 2.37 2.44
CA LEU A 91 3.54 3.07 2.53
C LEU A 91 3.91 3.76 1.22
N ASP A 92 3.63 3.13 0.08
CA ASP A 92 3.86 3.65 -1.27
C ASP A 92 2.92 4.83 -1.60
N LEU A 93 1.68 4.77 -1.13
CA LEU A 93 0.70 5.83 -1.30
C LEU A 93 0.97 7.05 -0.41
N ALA A 94 1.60 6.87 0.75
CA ALA A 94 1.78 7.93 1.74
C ALA A 94 2.56 9.16 1.23
N PRO A 95 3.70 9.03 0.53
CA PRO A 95 4.37 10.16 -0.12
C PRO A 95 3.48 10.90 -1.10
N TYR A 96 2.71 10.17 -1.91
CA TYR A 96 1.83 10.77 -2.89
C TYR A 96 0.71 11.60 -2.24
N VAL A 97 0.15 11.15 -1.11
CA VAL A 97 -0.80 11.95 -0.32
C VAL A 97 -0.12 13.17 0.32
N TYR A 98 1.10 12.97 0.85
CA TYR A 98 1.86 14.03 1.53
C TYR A 98 2.21 15.16 0.57
N ASP A 99 2.70 14.82 -0.62
CA ASP A 99 3.18 15.72 -1.67
C ASP A 99 2.11 16.69 -2.19
N ALA A 100 0.82 16.37 -2.03
CA ALA A 100 -0.27 17.17 -2.58
C ALA A 100 -0.31 18.64 -2.09
N LEU A 101 0.27 18.98 -0.94
CA LEU A 101 0.30 20.38 -0.47
C LEU A 101 1.47 21.18 -1.06
N ASP A 102 2.63 20.55 -1.23
CA ASP A 102 3.86 21.13 -1.77
C ASP A 102 4.49 20.10 -2.73
N PRO A 103 4.03 20.07 -4.00
CA PRO A 103 4.31 18.97 -4.90
C PRO A 103 5.72 19.00 -5.47
N GLN A 104 6.54 18.05 -5.05
CA GLN A 104 7.94 17.85 -5.42
C GLN A 104 8.18 16.52 -6.14
N LEU A 105 7.22 15.57 -6.09
CA LEU A 105 7.37 14.28 -6.77
C LEU A 105 7.26 14.41 -8.29
N ILE A 106 8.19 13.76 -9.00
CA ILE A 106 8.07 13.57 -10.45
C ILE A 106 7.04 12.47 -10.70
N LEU A 107 5.94 12.83 -11.36
CA LEU A 107 4.85 11.93 -11.71
C LEU A 107 5.18 11.11 -12.97
N LEU A 108 4.30 10.15 -13.33
CA LEU A 108 4.41 9.38 -14.58
C LEU A 108 4.43 10.25 -15.84
N SER A 109 3.82 11.44 -15.77
CA SER A 109 3.86 12.42 -16.86
C SER A 109 5.26 13.00 -17.12
N GLY A 110 6.21 12.82 -16.18
CA GLY A 110 7.53 13.45 -16.21
C GLY A 110 7.55 14.86 -15.62
N ALA A 111 6.42 15.33 -15.09
CA ALA A 111 6.25 16.65 -14.46
C ALA A 111 5.89 16.50 -12.97
N THR A 112 5.99 17.59 -12.20
CA THR A 112 5.49 17.63 -10.81
C THR A 112 4.01 18.00 -10.77
N GLY A 113 3.39 17.85 -9.59
CA GLY A 113 1.99 18.26 -9.38
C GLY A 113 1.71 19.75 -9.56
N GLU A 114 2.73 20.62 -9.60
CA GLU A 114 2.56 22.06 -9.93
C GLU A 114 2.05 22.26 -11.35
N GLU A 115 2.47 21.39 -12.28
CA GLU A 115 2.09 21.42 -13.70
C GLU A 115 0.75 20.73 -13.96
N GLY A 116 0.12 20.16 -12.92
CA GLY A 116 -1.17 19.48 -12.96
C GLY A 116 -1.07 17.95 -13.04
N GLY A 117 -2.22 17.28 -12.98
CA GLY A 117 -2.30 15.82 -13.07
C GLY A 117 -2.02 15.05 -11.77
N HIS A 118 -1.91 15.73 -10.63
CA HIS A 118 -1.72 15.08 -9.33
C HIS A 118 -3.06 14.75 -8.67
N ASP A 119 -3.36 13.47 -8.48
CA ASP A 119 -4.67 12.99 -8.00
C ASP A 119 -5.02 13.55 -6.62
N TRP A 120 -4.10 13.46 -5.66
CA TRP A 120 -4.36 13.92 -4.30
C TRP A 120 -4.50 15.43 -4.17
N ILE A 121 -3.96 16.22 -5.10
CA ILE A 121 -4.27 17.66 -5.18
C ILE A 121 -5.75 17.84 -5.52
N TYR A 122 -6.24 17.16 -6.55
CA TYR A 122 -7.65 17.18 -6.95
C TYR A 122 -8.55 16.70 -5.81
N LEU A 123 -8.28 15.52 -5.25
CA LEU A 123 -9.11 14.88 -4.24
C LEU A 123 -9.18 15.70 -2.95
N LEU A 124 -8.05 16.17 -2.43
CA LEU A 124 -8.04 16.94 -1.19
C LEU A 124 -8.60 18.34 -1.38
N ARG A 125 -8.41 18.96 -2.55
CA ARG A 125 -9.02 20.25 -2.88
C ARG A 125 -10.54 20.13 -2.98
N SER A 126 -11.06 19.07 -3.61
CA SER A 126 -12.50 18.88 -3.80
C SER A 126 -13.27 18.75 -2.47
N VAL A 127 -12.61 18.28 -1.40
CA VAL A 127 -13.21 18.13 -0.06
C VAL A 127 -12.70 19.17 0.95
N GLY A 128 -11.92 20.16 0.52
CA GLY A 128 -11.41 21.24 1.38
C GLY A 128 -10.35 20.81 2.41
N LEU A 129 -9.67 19.68 2.19
CA LEU A 129 -8.66 19.12 3.09
C LEU A 129 -7.21 19.28 2.61
N LEU A 130 -6.96 20.01 1.52
CA LEU A 130 -5.61 20.19 0.95
C LEU A 130 -4.56 20.63 1.98
N LYS A 131 -4.90 21.58 2.86
CA LYS A 131 -4.00 22.05 3.93
C LYS A 131 -3.63 20.98 4.97
N ARG A 132 -4.30 19.82 4.95
CA ARG A 132 -4.02 18.67 5.84
C ARG A 132 -3.24 17.56 5.15
N ALA A 133 -2.81 17.73 3.89
CA ALA A 133 -2.12 16.69 3.11
C ALA A 133 -0.95 16.05 3.88
N HIS A 134 -0.07 16.85 4.50
CA HIS A 134 1.05 16.33 5.28
C HIS A 134 0.62 15.40 6.44
N GLY A 135 -0.42 15.80 7.17
CA GLY A 135 -0.97 15.00 8.27
C GLY A 135 -1.68 13.74 7.77
N LEU A 136 -2.37 13.82 6.63
CA LEU A 136 -3.02 12.67 6.00
C LEU A 136 -1.99 11.69 5.44
N GLY A 137 -0.93 12.15 4.78
CA GLY A 137 0.17 11.32 4.31
C GLY A 137 0.87 10.61 5.47
N GLN A 138 1.13 11.32 6.58
CA GLN A 138 1.66 10.69 7.80
C GLN A 138 0.70 9.63 8.36
N MET A 139 -0.60 9.91 8.40
CA MET A 139 -1.59 8.93 8.85
C MET A 139 -1.59 7.68 7.97
N VAL A 140 -1.58 7.85 6.64
CA VAL A 140 -1.52 6.75 5.68
C VAL A 140 -0.24 5.93 5.87
N TYR A 141 0.90 6.58 6.09
CA TYR A 141 2.17 5.92 6.41
C TYR A 141 2.04 5.08 7.70
N LEU A 142 1.55 5.67 8.80
CA LEU A 142 1.42 4.97 10.09
C LEU A 142 0.43 3.79 10.00
N LEU A 143 -0.64 3.93 9.21
CA LEU A 143 -1.55 2.83 8.91
C LEU A 143 -0.83 1.71 8.16
N GLY A 144 -0.03 2.04 7.14
CA GLY A 144 0.81 1.07 6.43
C GLY A 144 1.76 0.31 7.35
N VAL A 145 2.47 1.02 8.24
CA VAL A 145 3.33 0.43 9.27
C VAL A 145 2.54 -0.53 10.16
N GLY A 146 1.37 -0.11 10.65
CA GLY A 146 0.50 -0.92 11.49
C GLY A 146 0.02 -2.19 10.78
N VAL A 147 -0.39 -2.09 9.51
CA VAL A 147 -0.83 -3.22 8.70
C VAL A 147 0.31 -4.21 8.45
N ILE A 148 1.53 -3.74 8.16
CA ILE A 148 2.72 -4.60 8.04
C ILE A 148 2.99 -5.33 9.36
N ALA A 149 2.95 -4.62 10.49
CA ALA A 149 3.20 -5.22 11.80
C ALA A 149 2.15 -6.30 12.13
N LEU A 150 0.88 -6.04 11.86
CA LEU A 150 -0.22 -7.00 12.02
C LEU A 150 -0.04 -8.23 11.13
N ALA A 151 0.32 -8.02 9.86
CA ALA A 151 0.59 -9.10 8.90
C ALA A 151 1.73 -10.02 9.36
N LEU A 152 2.86 -9.43 9.78
CA LEU A 152 4.01 -10.17 10.28
C LEU A 152 3.70 -10.90 11.59
N GLY A 153 2.98 -10.25 12.50
CA GLY A 153 2.53 -10.87 13.75
C GLY A 153 1.61 -12.07 13.51
N TRP A 154 0.66 -11.95 12.58
CA TRP A 154 -0.22 -13.05 12.19
C TRP A 154 0.57 -14.20 11.55
N GLY A 155 1.46 -13.91 10.60
CA GLY A 155 2.33 -14.92 9.98
C GLY A 155 3.22 -15.64 11.00
N ALA A 156 3.76 -14.92 11.98
CA ALA A 156 4.60 -15.50 13.03
C ALA A 156 3.81 -16.44 13.95
N GLU A 157 2.59 -16.04 14.33
CA GLU A 157 1.69 -16.86 15.12
C GLU A 157 1.29 -18.16 14.40
N LEU A 158 1.01 -18.09 13.10
CA LEU A 158 0.72 -19.28 12.28
C LEU A 158 1.90 -20.26 12.27
N LEU A 159 3.12 -19.76 12.04
CA LEU A 159 4.33 -20.60 12.06
C LEU A 159 4.59 -21.20 13.44
N ARG A 160 4.36 -20.44 14.51
CA ARG A 160 4.51 -20.92 15.89
C ARG A 160 3.55 -22.06 16.19
N ARG A 161 2.28 -21.95 15.79
CA ARG A 161 1.27 -23.02 15.93
C ARG A 161 1.67 -24.26 15.14
N GLN A 162 2.08 -24.10 13.88
CA GLN A 162 2.51 -25.20 13.04
C GLN A 162 3.70 -25.96 13.66
N HIS A 163 4.70 -25.24 14.17
CA HIS A 163 5.85 -25.84 14.84
C HIS A 163 5.45 -26.63 16.10
N ALA A 164 4.53 -26.09 16.90
CA ALA A 164 4.03 -26.78 18.10
C ALA A 164 3.27 -28.07 17.76
N HIS A 165 2.50 -28.08 16.67
CA HIS A 165 1.83 -29.28 16.16
C HIS A 165 2.83 -30.34 15.69
N LEU A 166 3.83 -29.95 14.90
CA LEU A 166 4.85 -30.88 14.40
C LEU A 166 5.64 -31.54 15.54
N LYS A 167 5.91 -30.82 16.63
CA LYS A 167 6.57 -31.40 17.81
C LYS A 167 5.73 -32.41 18.59
N ARG A 168 4.41 -32.35 18.48
CA ARG A 168 3.46 -33.21 19.22
C ARG A 168 2.99 -34.42 18.41
N ALA A 169 3.26 -34.44 17.10
CA ALA A 169 2.87 -35.56 16.25
C ALA A 169 3.71 -36.81 16.61
N PRO A 170 3.07 -37.97 16.85
CA PRO A 170 3.81 -39.23 17.00
C PRO A 170 4.58 -39.53 15.71
N ARG A 171 5.80 -40.06 15.86
CA ARG A 171 6.66 -40.47 14.73
C ARG A 171 6.10 -41.70 14.03
#